data_AF-A0A251VPE6-F1
#
_entry.id   AF-A0A251VPE6-F1
#
_cell.length_a   1.000
_cell.length_b   1.000
_cell.length_c   1.000
_cell.angle_alpha   90.00
_cell.angle_beta   90.00
_cell.angle_gamma   90.00
#
_symmetry.space_group_name_H-M   'P 1'
#
loop_
_entity.id
_entity.type
_entity.pdbx_description
1 polymer ?
#
loop_
_entity_poly.entity_id
_entity_poly.type
_entity_poly.pdbx_seq_one_letter_code
_entity_poly.pdbx_strand_id
1 'polypeptide(L)'
;MEDASFEEAFDEFSQGISLCGPYWDHISGYSKASLERPEIFLFLKYEDMKNDPTGNVKRLAEFIGYPFTTQEEKEGVIEESIIKMCSFEQFRSKQKWSSKRRTTYRA
;
A
#
# COMPACT_ATOMS: atom_id res chain seq x y z
N MET A 1 -21.12 8.89 -4.80
CA MET A 1 -19.73 9.40 -4.74
C MET A 1 -19.09 9.56 -6.13
N GLU A 2 -19.82 9.40 -7.24
CA GLU A 2 -19.19 9.52 -8.59
C GLU A 2 -19.42 10.89 -9.28
N ASP A 3 -20.13 11.84 -8.66
CA ASP A 3 -20.41 13.16 -9.28
C ASP A 3 -20.13 14.37 -8.36
N ALA A 4 -19.47 14.17 -7.21
CA ALA A 4 -19.09 15.27 -6.32
C ALA A 4 -17.82 15.98 -6.84
N SER A 5 -17.75 17.30 -6.67
CA SER A 5 -16.51 18.05 -6.88
C SER A 5 -15.41 17.56 -5.93
N PHE A 6 -14.14 17.83 -6.27
CA PHE A 6 -13.03 17.47 -5.38
C PHE A 6 -13.17 18.15 -4.02
N GLU A 7 -13.64 19.39 -4.00
CA GLU A 7 -13.84 20.19 -2.79
C GLU A 7 -14.89 19.57 -1.88
N GLU A 8 -16.04 19.15 -2.43
CA GLU A 8 -17.09 18.46 -1.66
C GLU A 8 -16.60 17.10 -1.13
N ALA A 9 -15.91 16.32 -1.97
CA ALA A 9 -15.36 15.04 -1.56
C ALA A 9 -14.26 15.19 -0.48
N PHE A 10 -13.47 16.26 -0.55
CA PHE A 10 -12.46 16.59 0.44
C PHE A 10 -13.09 17.03 1.77
N ASP A 11 -14.14 17.85 1.73
CA ASP A 11 -14.86 18.27 2.93
C ASP A 11 -15.47 17.05 3.64
N GLU A 12 -16.19 16.20 2.91
CA GLU A 12 -16.71 14.92 3.42
C GLU A 12 -15.60 14.06 4.04
N PHE A 13 -14.49 13.85 3.32
CA PHE A 13 -13.35 13.09 3.82
C PHE A 13 -12.76 13.69 5.10
N SER A 14 -12.62 15.01 5.16
CA SER A 14 -12.08 15.72 6.33
C SER A 14 -12.96 15.58 7.57
N GLN A 15 -14.27 15.45 7.35
CA GLN A 15 -15.28 15.15 8.39
C GLN A 15 -15.35 13.65 8.73
N GLY A 16 -14.54 12.82 8.08
CA GLY A 16 -14.51 11.37 8.27
C GLY A 16 -15.56 10.60 7.48
N ILE A 17 -16.31 11.26 6.60
CA ILE A 17 -17.32 10.66 5.73
C ILE A 17 -16.60 10.13 4.48
N SER A 18 -16.08 8.91 4.59
CA SER A 18 -15.44 8.22 3.47
C SER A 18 -15.68 6.72 3.55
N LEU A 19 -15.48 6.02 2.43
CA LEU A 19 -15.42 4.56 2.45
C LEU A 19 -14.28 4.14 3.40
N CYS A 20 -14.61 3.31 4.40
CA CYS A 20 -13.70 2.90 5.48
C CYS A 20 -13.14 4.05 6.35
N GLY A 21 -13.80 5.21 6.39
CA GLY A 21 -13.44 6.34 7.26
C GLY A 21 -13.91 6.16 8.72
N PRO A 22 -13.43 7.00 9.66
CA PRO A 22 -12.51 8.13 9.47
C PRO A 22 -11.06 7.70 9.20
N TYR A 23 -10.40 8.35 8.24
CA TYR A 23 -9.03 8.00 7.82
C TYR A 23 -8.01 8.05 8.97
N TRP A 24 -8.10 9.07 9.83
CA TRP A 24 -7.17 9.25 10.95
C TRP A 24 -7.29 8.16 12.00
N ASP A 25 -8.51 7.72 12.30
CA ASP A 25 -8.76 6.61 13.22
C ASP A 25 -8.25 5.29 12.63
N HIS A 26 -8.47 5.09 11.33
CA HIS A 26 -7.95 3.93 10.62
C HIS A 26 -6.41 3.86 10.72
N ILE A 27 -5.69 4.94 10.40
CA ILE A 27 -4.22 4.97 10.47
C ILE A 27 -3.72 4.81 11.90
N SER A 28 -4.26 5.58 12.84
CA SER A 28 -3.79 5.58 14.22
C SER A 28 -4.02 4.22 14.89
N GLY A 29 -5.12 3.54 14.57
CA GLY A 29 -5.40 2.18 15.04
C GLY A 29 -4.32 1.18 14.62
N TYR A 30 -3.97 1.11 13.33
CA TYR A 30 -2.92 0.20 12.84
C TYR A 30 -1.52 0.60 13.30
N SER A 31 -1.23 1.91 13.37
CA SER A 31 0.05 2.39 13.89
C SER A 31 0.24 1.97 15.34
N LYS A 32 -0.77 2.17 16.19
CA LYS A 32 -0.75 1.71 17.58
C LYS A 32 -0.62 0.18 17.68
N ALA A 33 -1.40 -0.56 16.91
CA ALA A 33 -1.34 -2.03 16.91
C ALA A 33 0.05 -2.56 16.50
N SER A 34 0.74 -1.89 15.58
CA SER A 34 2.11 -2.26 15.18
C SER A 34 3.16 -2.02 16.26
N LEU A 35 2.91 -1.08 17.17
CA LEU A 35 3.79 -0.84 18.32
C LEU A 35 3.51 -1.82 19.46
N GLU A 36 2.24 -2.17 19.66
CA GLU A 36 1.82 -3.09 20.74
C GLU A 36 2.08 -4.56 20.40
N ARG A 37 1.96 -4.95 19.12
CA ARG A 37 2.10 -6.33 18.64
C ARG A 37 2.90 -6.39 17.32
N PRO A 38 4.20 -6.05 17.36
CA PRO A 38 5.06 -5.98 16.17
C PRO A 38 5.26 -7.33 15.47
N GLU A 39 4.96 -8.45 16.13
CA GLU A 39 4.98 -9.81 15.58
C GLU A 39 3.75 -10.16 14.74
N ILE A 40 2.66 -9.38 14.88
CA ILE A 40 1.39 -9.59 14.16
C ILE A 40 1.12 -8.45 13.17
N PHE A 41 1.56 -7.23 13.47
CA PHE A 41 1.27 -6.05 12.67
C PHE A 41 2.54 -5.37 12.18
N LEU A 42 2.71 -5.31 10.86
CA LEU A 42 3.71 -4.48 10.20
C LEU A 42 3.07 -3.21 9.66
N PHE A 43 3.51 -2.05 10.15
CA PHE A 43 3.10 -0.75 9.63
C PHE A 43 4.16 -0.20 8.67
N LEU A 44 3.76 0.02 7.41
CA LEU A 44 4.56 0.60 6.33
C LEU A 44 3.91 1.88 5.85
N LYS A 45 4.73 2.92 5.59
CA LYS A 45 4.29 4.17 4.99
C LYS A 45 4.66 4.19 3.51
N TYR A 46 3.79 4.76 2.69
CA TYR A 46 4.02 4.83 1.25
C TYR A 46 5.27 5.64 0.91
N GLU A 47 5.52 6.73 1.64
CA GLU A 47 6.67 7.60 1.46
C GLU A 47 7.98 6.87 1.76
N ASP A 48 8.01 6.08 2.84
CA ASP A 48 9.18 5.27 3.21
C ASP A 48 9.45 4.19 2.15
N MET A 49 8.40 3.52 1.67
CA MET A 49 8.49 2.54 0.57
C MET A 49 9.05 3.14 -0.72
N LYS A 50 8.80 4.43 -0.96
CA LYS A 50 9.31 5.14 -2.14
C LYS A 50 10.73 5.64 -1.95
N ASN A 51 11.08 6.09 -0.74
CA ASN A 51 12.39 6.64 -0.42
C ASN A 51 13.47 5.55 -0.29
N ASP A 52 13.14 4.43 0.36
CA ASP A 52 14.01 3.26 0.48
C ASP A 52 13.23 1.96 0.20
N PRO A 53 13.03 1.62 -1.08
CA PRO A 53 12.31 0.41 -1.46
C PRO A 53 13.03 -0.87 -0.99
N THR A 54 14.36 -0.93 -1.09
CA THR A 54 15.16 -2.10 -0.70
C THR A 54 15.04 -2.37 0.80
N GLY A 55 15.27 -1.36 1.66
CA GLY A 55 15.19 -1.53 3.11
C GLY A 55 13.79 -1.95 3.57
N ASN A 56 12.74 -1.38 3.00
CA ASN A 56 11.38 -1.76 3.36
C ASN A 56 10.98 -3.16 2.87
N VAL A 57 11.45 -3.59 1.69
CA VAL A 57 11.22 -4.97 1.20
C VAL A 57 11.96 -5.99 2.09
N LYS A 58 13.18 -5.68 2.52
CA LYS A 58 13.90 -6.53 3.50
C LYS A 58 13.14 -6.62 4.82
N ARG A 59 12.70 -5.48 5.37
CA ARG A 59 11.89 -5.44 6.59
C ARG A 59 10.58 -6.24 6.45
N LEU A 60 9.93 -6.17 5.29
CA LEU A 60 8.74 -6.97 5.01
C LEU A 60 9.05 -8.47 4.97
N ALA A 61 10.14 -8.86 4.31
CA ALA A 61 10.59 -10.24 4.18
C ALA A 61 10.94 -10.85 5.55
N GLU A 62 11.64 -10.10 6.40
CA GLU A 62 11.88 -10.46 7.80
C GLU A 62 10.59 -10.67 8.58
N PHE A 63 9.62 -9.75 8.45
CA PHE A 63 8.35 -9.82 9.15
C PHE A 63 7.51 -11.05 8.77
N ILE A 64 7.50 -11.44 7.49
CA ILE A 64 6.77 -12.65 7.03
C ILE A 64 7.54 -13.96 7.28
N GLY A 65 8.72 -13.90 7.89
CA GLY A 65 9.54 -15.07 8.23
C GLY A 65 10.41 -15.62 7.10
N TYR A 66 10.65 -14.82 6.05
CA TYR A 66 11.49 -15.19 4.90
C TYR A 66 12.57 -14.12 4.64
N PRO A 67 13.49 -13.89 5.61
CA PRO A 67 14.57 -12.91 5.41
C PRO A 67 15.47 -13.32 4.24
N PHE A 68 15.94 -12.34 3.48
CA PHE A 68 16.88 -12.58 2.38
C PHE A 68 18.23 -13.03 2.92
N THR A 69 18.85 -13.94 2.18
CA THR A 69 20.23 -14.37 2.43
C THR A 69 21.22 -13.36 1.85
N THR A 70 22.44 -13.34 2.40
CA THR A 70 23.53 -12.50 1.87
C THR A 70 23.83 -12.79 0.39
N GLN A 71 23.56 -14.02 -0.07
CA GLN A 71 23.76 -14.39 -1.47
C GLN A 71 22.70 -13.74 -2.37
N GLU A 72 21.42 -13.82 -2.00
CA GLU A 72 20.33 -13.18 -2.74
C GLU A 72 20.50 -11.65 -2.84
N GLU A 73 21.01 -11.04 -1.76
CA GLU A 73 21.35 -9.61 -1.77
C GLU A 73 22.50 -9.29 -2.74
N LYS A 74 23.56 -10.10 -2.75
CA LYS A 74 24.69 -9.92 -3.67
C LYS A 74 24.31 -10.16 -5.13
N GLU A 75 23.38 -11.07 -5.36
CA GLU A 75 22.83 -11.36 -6.69
C GLU A 75 21.82 -10.30 -7.15
N GLY A 76 21.48 -9.32 -6.29
CA GLY A 76 20.55 -8.25 -6.62
C GLY A 76 19.11 -8.72 -6.79
N VAL A 77 18.72 -9.82 -6.14
CA VAL A 77 17.36 -10.39 -6.26
C VAL A 77 16.30 -9.36 -5.85
N ILE A 78 16.59 -8.54 -4.84
CA ILE A 78 15.66 -7.54 -4.31
C ILE A 78 15.42 -6.45 -5.35
N GLU A 79 16.48 -5.84 -5.87
CA GLU A 79 16.42 -4.74 -6.85
C GLU A 79 15.96 -5.21 -8.24
N GLU A 80 16.63 -6.22 -8.80
CA GLU A 80 16.46 -6.63 -10.19
C GLU A 80 15.25 -7.52 -10.44
N SER A 81 14.77 -8.23 -9.41
CA SER A 81 13.57 -9.06 -9.51
C SER A 81 12.38 -8.37 -8.84
N ILE A 82 12.37 -8.27 -7.52
CA ILE A 82 11.15 -7.91 -6.75
C ILE A 82 10.75 -6.45 -7.01
N ILE A 83 11.65 -5.50 -6.73
CA ILE A 83 11.36 -4.07 -6.88
C ILE A 83 11.03 -3.75 -8.33
N LYS A 84 11.81 -4.26 -9.28
CA LYS A 84 11.57 -4.09 -10.70
C LYS A 84 10.18 -4.59 -11.10
N MET A 85 9.83 -5.83 -10.77
CA MET A 85 8.53 -6.44 -11.12
C MET A 85 7.34 -5.72 -10.47
N CYS A 86 7.51 -5.26 -9.23
CA CYS A 86 6.47 -4.57 -8.45
C CYS A 86 6.48 -3.04 -8.63
N SER A 87 7.34 -2.51 -9.51
CA SER A 87 7.41 -1.07 -9.76
C SER A 87 6.11 -0.53 -10.35
N PHE A 88 5.85 0.75 -10.09
CA PHE A 88 4.66 1.44 -10.60
C PHE A 88 4.53 1.32 -12.13
N GLU A 89 5.64 1.45 -12.85
CA GLU A 89 5.67 1.36 -14.32
C GLU A 89 5.31 -0.05 -14.83
N GLN A 90 5.86 -1.09 -14.20
CA GLN A 90 5.53 -2.48 -14.55
C GLN A 90 4.08 -2.81 -14.22
N PHE A 91 3.55 -2.30 -13.11
CA PHE A 91 2.16 -2.54 -12.73
C PHE A 91 1.18 -1.79 -13.65
N ARG A 92 1.46 -0.51 -13.95
CA ARG A 92 0.65 0.32 -14.84
C ARG A 92 0.57 -0.24 -16.26
N SER A 93 1.68 -0.75 -16.80
CA SER A 93 1.71 -1.33 -18.14
C SER A 93 0.99 -2.68 -18.25
N LYS A 94 0.87 -3.44 -17.15
CA LYS A 94 0.16 -4.73 -17.09
C LYS A 94 -1.34 -4.59 -16.82
N GLN A 95 -1.80 -3.45 -16.29
CA GLN A 95 -3.20 -3.14 -16.07
C GLN A 95 -3.92 -2.83 -17.39
N LYS A 96 -4.50 -3.85 -18.03
CA LYS A 96 -5.48 -3.65 -19.11
C LYS A 96 -6.80 -3.21 -18.48
N TRP A 97 -7.01 -1.90 -18.35
CA TRP A 97 -8.32 -1.36 -17.99
C TRP A 97 -9.31 -1.69 -19.11
N SER A 98 -10.08 -2.77 -18.98
CA SER A 98 -11.24 -2.95 -19.83
C SER A 98 -12.28 -1.92 -19.39
N SER A 99 -12.50 -0.87 -20.19
CA SER A 99 -13.47 0.19 -19.94
C SER A 99 -14.94 -0.26 -19.93
N LYS A 100 -15.25 -1.50 -19.53
CA LYS A 100 -16.62 -1.97 -19.32
C LYS A 100 -16.98 -1.76 -17.85
N ARG A 101 -17.38 -0.50 -17.58
CA ARG A 101 -18.13 -0.11 -16.38
C ARG A 101 -19.22 -1.16 -16.15
N ARG A 102 -19.16 -1.86 -15.01
CA ARG A 102 -20.30 -2.65 -14.53
C ARG A 102 -21.33 -1.65 -14.04
N THR A 103 -22.29 -1.36 -14.90
CA THR A 103 -23.56 -0.80 -14.47
C THR A 103 -24.25 -1.79 -13.52
N THR A 104 -24.98 -1.20 -12.58
CA THR A 104 -25.95 -1.78 -11.64
C THR A 104 -25.37 -2.39 -10.36
N TYR A 105 -25.54 -1.66 -9.26
CA TYR A 105 -26.52 -2.06 -8.24
C TYR A 105 -27.23 -0.80 -7.74
N ARG A 106 -28.55 -0.79 -7.92
CA ARG A 106 -29.49 0.19 -7.38
C ARG A 106 -30.16 -0.51 -6.20
N ALA A 107 -30.07 0.05 -5.01
CA ALA A 107 -30.97 -0.20 -3.89
C ALA A 107 -31.20 1.15 -3.22
#